data_AF-A0A927QCU7-F1
#
_entry.id   AF-A0A927QCU7-F1
#
_cell.length_a   1.000
_cell.length_b   1.000
_cell.length_c   1.000
_cell.angle_alpha   90.00
_cell.angle_beta   90.00
_cell.angle_gamma   90.00
#
_symmetry.space_group_name_H-M   'P 1'
#
loop_
_entity.id
_entity.type
_entity.pdbx_description
1 polymer ?
#
loop_
_entity_poly.entity_id
_entity_poly.type
_entity_poly.pdbx_seq_one_letter_code
_entity_poly.pdbx_strand_id
1 'polypeptide(L)'
;MGRLQIVATRHLGIGVRIDEAPRRAKIAVDFLATPAAYLRVEGGDIAIADQVVYRITGYDATDCTLTAELVKDWRPGQKDDPNAGTQP
;
A
#
# COMPACT_ATOMS: atom_id res chain seq x y z
N MET A 1 14.32 -14.99 -1.01
CA MET A 1 13.23 -14.61 -0.08
C MET A 1 12.59 -13.34 -0.62
N GLY A 2 11.29 -13.34 -0.92
CA GLY A 2 10.60 -12.18 -1.47
C GLY A 2 10.49 -11.05 -0.44
N ARG A 3 10.61 -9.80 -0.88
CA ARG A 3 10.43 -8.62 -0.04
C ARG A 3 8.97 -8.56 0.42
N LEU A 4 8.73 -8.48 1.73
CA LEU A 4 7.39 -8.37 2.35
C LEU A 4 7.05 -6.92 2.73
N GLN A 5 7.87 -5.96 2.33
CA GLN A 5 7.70 -4.56 2.70
C GLN A 5 7.21 -3.75 1.49
N ILE A 6 6.30 -2.82 1.77
CA ILE A 6 5.87 -1.80 0.82
C ILE A 6 6.99 -0.76 0.76
N VAL A 7 7.42 -0.40 -0.44
CA VAL A 7 8.42 0.65 -0.66
C VAL A 7 7.71 1.85 -1.23
N ALA A 8 7.94 3.02 -0.62
CA ALA A 8 7.31 4.26 -1.02
C ALA A 8 8.30 5.42 -0.97
N THR A 9 8.18 6.33 -1.93
CA THR A 9 8.98 7.54 -2.04
C THR A 9 8.11 8.78 -1.89
N ARG A 10 8.55 9.74 -1.09
CA ARG A 10 7.89 11.05 -0.98
C ARG A 10 8.37 11.97 -2.10
N HIS A 11 7.45 12.42 -2.95
CA HIS A 11 7.69 13.42 -3.97
C HIS A 11 7.13 14.77 -3.52
N LEU A 12 8.00 15.77 -3.37
CA LEU A 12 7.58 17.11 -2.97
C LEU A 12 6.62 17.71 -3.99
N GLY A 13 5.53 18.30 -3.50
CA GLY A 13 4.46 18.90 -4.33
C GLY A 13 3.48 17.91 -4.96
N ILE A 14 3.73 16.59 -4.88
CA ILE A 14 2.88 15.55 -5.46
C ILE A 14 2.28 14.65 -4.37
N GLY A 15 3.08 14.26 -3.37
CA GLY A 15 2.67 13.34 -2.31
C GLY A 15 3.54 12.09 -2.25
N VAL A 16 3.03 11.03 -1.64
CA VAL A 16 3.72 9.73 -1.57
C VAL A 16 3.38 8.89 -2.81
N ARG A 17 4.38 8.21 -3.36
CA ARG A 17 4.24 7.24 -4.44
C ARG A 17 4.72 5.87 -3.96
N ILE A 18 3.98 4.82 -4.30
CA ILE A 18 4.34 3.44 -4.02
C ILE A 18 5.20 2.89 -5.16
N ASP A 19 6.43 2.53 -4.84
CA ASP A 19 7.40 1.97 -5.77
C ASP A 19 7.28 0.44 -5.85
N GLU A 20 7.14 -0.22 -4.69
CA GLU A 20 6.98 -1.67 -4.58
C GLU A 20 5.78 -2.00 -3.68
N ALA A 21 4.89 -2.85 -4.18
CA ALA A 21 3.74 -3.37 -3.45
C ALA A 21 3.71 -4.90 -3.56
N PRO A 22 4.31 -5.63 -2.61
CA PRO A 22 4.32 -7.09 -2.66
C PRO A 22 2.91 -7.65 -2.41
N ARG A 23 2.60 -8.79 -3.03
CA ARG A 23 1.29 -9.45 -2.87
C ARG A 23 0.93 -9.74 -1.41
N ARG A 24 1.93 -10.04 -0.58
CA ARG A 24 1.80 -10.15 0.87
C ARG A 24 2.73 -9.14 1.51
N ALA A 25 2.20 -8.35 2.44
CA ALA A 25 2.94 -7.32 3.13
C ALA A 25 2.87 -7.49 4.65
N LYS A 26 3.95 -7.12 5.33
CA LYS A 26 3.94 -6.75 6.74
C LYS A 26 3.97 -5.23 6.83
N ILE A 27 2.99 -4.66 7.53
CA ILE A 27 2.84 -3.22 7.69
C ILE A 27 2.97 -2.91 9.19
N ALA A 28 3.98 -2.14 9.57
CA ALA A 28 4.12 -1.72 10.95
C ALA A 28 2.95 -0.80 11.35
N VAL A 29 2.42 -0.94 12.56
CA VAL A 29 1.25 -0.15 13.00
C VAL A 29 1.57 1.34 13.06
N ASP A 30 2.80 1.72 13.39
CA ASP A 30 3.26 3.12 13.41
C ASP A 30 3.26 3.77 12.01
N PHE A 31 3.48 2.98 10.94
CA PHE A 31 3.34 3.45 9.57
C PHE A 31 1.94 4.02 9.32
N LEU A 32 0.90 3.45 9.97
CA LEU A 32 -0.48 3.94 9.82
C LEU A 32 -0.69 5.36 10.36
N ALA A 33 0.20 5.83 11.23
CA ALA A 33 0.20 7.18 11.76
C ALA A 33 1.06 8.14 10.93
N THR A 34 1.71 7.68 9.85
CA THR A 34 2.65 8.50 9.06
C THR A 34 1.90 9.64 8.37
N PRO A 35 2.24 10.91 8.70
CA PRO A 35 1.68 12.05 8.02
C PRO A 35 2.02 12.01 6.52
N ALA A 36 1.08 12.42 5.66
CA ALA A 36 1.22 12.45 4.21
C ALA A 36 1.27 11.11 3.47
N ALA A 37 1.10 9.97 4.16
CA ALA A 37 0.96 8.66 3.51
C ALA A 37 -0.40 8.43 2.82
N TYR A 38 -1.35 9.39 2.96
CA TYR A 38 -2.72 9.32 2.43
C TYR A 38 -3.34 7.96 2.71
N LEU A 39 -3.50 7.66 3.99
CA LEU A 39 -4.02 6.39 4.45
C LEU A 39 -5.52 6.49 4.70
N ARG A 40 -6.26 5.49 4.18
CA ARG A 40 -7.68 5.29 4.51
C ARG A 40 -7.89 3.85 4.94
N VAL A 41 -8.62 3.67 6.03
CA VAL A 41 -8.98 2.34 6.53
C VAL A 41 -10.50 2.21 6.51
N GLU A 42 -11.00 1.29 5.69
CA GLU A 42 -12.44 1.07 5.49
C GLU A 42 -12.74 -0.43 5.47
N GLY A 43 -13.58 -0.90 6.38
CA GLY A 43 -14.06 -2.29 6.36
C GLY A 43 -12.96 -3.37 6.49
N GLY A 44 -11.80 -3.06 7.07
CA GLY A 44 -10.65 -3.98 7.18
C GLY A 44 -9.67 -3.91 6.01
N ASP A 45 -9.92 -3.03 5.03
CA ASP A 45 -8.99 -2.70 3.96
C ASP A 45 -8.24 -1.41 4.27
N ILE A 46 -6.96 -1.37 3.87
CA ILE A 46 -6.07 -0.22 3.98
C ILE A 46 -5.75 0.24 2.57
N ALA A 47 -6.24 1.42 2.20
CA ALA A 47 -5.79 2.12 1.00
C ALA A 47 -4.58 3.00 1.34
N ILE A 48 -3.53 2.92 0.53
CA ILE A 48 -2.27 3.65 0.73
C ILE A 48 -1.98 4.47 -0.53
N ALA A 49 -1.76 5.78 -0.34
CA ALA A 49 -1.44 6.74 -1.41
C ALA A 49 -2.44 6.74 -2.59
N ASP A 50 -3.66 6.25 -2.37
CA ASP A 50 -4.66 5.98 -3.42
C ASP A 50 -4.12 5.15 -4.60
N GLN A 51 -3.08 4.35 -4.37
CA GLN A 51 -2.42 3.52 -5.38
C GLN A 51 -2.58 2.04 -5.14
N VAL A 52 -2.68 1.61 -3.88
CA VAL A 52 -2.78 0.20 -3.52
C VAL A 52 -3.78 0.01 -2.39
N VAL A 53 -4.50 -1.12 -2.43
CA VAL A 53 -5.45 -1.52 -1.39
C VAL A 53 -5.04 -2.88 -0.85
N TYR A 54 -4.82 -2.95 0.45
CA TYR A 54 -4.45 -4.15 1.18
C TYR A 54 -5.55 -4.58 2.13
N ARG A 55 -5.89 -5.88 2.16
CA ARG A 55 -6.77 -6.46 3.18
C ARG A 55 -5.97 -6.94 4.35
N ILE A 56 -6.34 -6.51 5.55
CA ILE A 56 -5.73 -7.03 6.78
C ILE A 56 -6.17 -8.48 6.96
N THR A 57 -5.20 -9.39 7.12
CA THR A 57 -5.44 -10.82 7.32
C THR A 57 -4.94 -11.31 8.68
N GLY A 58 -4.17 -10.50 9.40
CA GLY A 58 -3.75 -10.81 10.76
C GLY A 58 -2.99 -9.68 11.42
N TYR A 59 -2.73 -9.85 12.71
CA TYR A 59 -1.91 -8.97 13.52
C TYR A 59 -0.90 -9.81 14.30
N ASP A 60 0.37 -9.44 14.25
CA ASP A 60 1.43 -10.01 15.06
C ASP A 60 1.78 -9.02 16.18
N ALA A 61 1.48 -9.43 17.41
CA ALA A 61 1.70 -8.61 18.60
C ALA A 61 3.17 -8.52 19.01
N THR A 62 4.02 -9.41 18.50
CA THR A 62 5.45 -9.46 18.87
C THR A 62 6.22 -8.33 18.19
N ASP A 63 5.90 -8.07 16.93
CA ASP A 63 6.54 -7.04 16.10
C ASP A 63 5.64 -5.82 15.85
N CYS A 64 4.43 -5.82 16.41
CA CYS A 64 3.41 -4.79 16.20
C CYS A 64 3.16 -4.54 14.70
N THR A 65 3.07 -5.62 13.91
CA THR A 65 2.79 -5.55 12.47
C THR A 65 1.43 -6.13 12.11
N LEU A 66 0.80 -5.53 11.11
CA LEU A 66 -0.33 -6.10 10.39
C LEU A 66 0.21 -6.96 9.25
N THR A 67 -0.32 -8.17 9.14
CA THR A 67 -0.17 -8.97 7.93
C THR A 67 -1.31 -8.64 6.99
N ALA A 68 -1.00 -8.34 5.73
CA ALA A 68 -1.99 -7.95 4.75
C ALA A 68 -1.73 -8.54 3.37
N GLU A 69 -2.81 -8.72 2.60
CA GLU A 69 -2.76 -9.20 1.22
C GLU A 69 -3.22 -8.11 0.25
N LEU A 70 -2.48 -7.92 -0.85
CA LEU A 70 -2.79 -6.94 -1.88
C LEU A 70 -4.07 -7.35 -2.62
N VAL A 71 -5.08 -6.49 -2.58
CA VAL A 71 -6.38 -6.70 -3.22
C VAL A 71 -6.50 -5.92 -4.52
N LYS A 72 -6.00 -4.68 -4.56
CA LYS A 72 -6.00 -3.83 -5.75
C LYS A 72 -4.67 -3.12 -5.90
N ASP A 73 -4.20 -3.05 -7.14
CA ASP A 73 -3.00 -2.32 -7.52
C ASP A 73 -3.28 -1.37 -8.69
N TRP A 74 -3.52 -0.11 -8.34
CA TRP A 74 -3.81 0.99 -9.26
C TRP A 74 -2.56 1.76 -9.69
N ARG A 75 -1.36 1.28 -9.33
CA ARG A 75 -0.12 1.93 -9.80
C ARG A 75 -0.04 1.85 -11.32
N PRO A 76 0.56 2.86 -11.99
CA PRO A 76 0.68 2.86 -13.44
C PRO A 76 1.27 1.56 -14.01
N GLY A 77 0.60 0.99 -15.01
CA GLY A 77 1.00 -0.25 -15.68
C GLY A 77 0.73 -1.54 -14.90
N GLN A 78 0.06 -1.47 -13.75
CA GLN A 78 -0.38 -2.66 -13.01
C GLN A 78 -1.75 -3.14 -13.46
N LYS A 79 -2.11 -4.35 -13.05
CA LYS A 79 -3.33 -5.04 -13.50
C LYS A 79 -4.60 -4.20 -13.33
N ASP A 80 -4.73 -3.48 -12.21
CA ASP A 80 -5.95 -2.73 -11.90
C ASP A 80 -5.83 -1.25 -12.26
N ASP A 81 -4.74 -0.83 -12.92
CA ASP A 81 -4.51 0.57 -13.31
C ASP A 81 -5.71 1.12 -14.10
N PRO A 82 -6.46 2.09 -13.55
CA PRO A 82 -7.63 2.65 -14.21
C PRO A 82 -7.27 3.42 -15.49
N ASN A 83 -6.00 3.76 -15.68
CA ASN A 83 -5.50 4.52 -16.83
C ASN A 83 -4.79 3.65 -17.87
N ALA A 84 -4.80 2.32 -17.72
CA ALA A 84 -4.08 1.39 -18.60
C ALA A 84 -4.45 1.52 -20.10
N GLY A 85 -5.65 2.03 -20.41
CA GLY A 85 -6.13 2.28 -21.78
C GLY A 85 -6.09 3.74 -22.23
N THR A 86 -5.59 4.65 -21.40
CA THR A 86 -5.62 6.11 -21.64
C THR A 86 -4.23 6.72 -21.75
N GLN A 87 -3.17 5.90 -21.74
CA GLN A 87 -1.83 6.38 -22.08
C GLN A 87 -1.77 6.71 -23.58
N PRO A 88 -1.38 7.95 -23.95
CA PRO A 88 -1.09 8.29 -25.34
C PRO A 88 0.13 7.52 -25.88
#